data_AF-A0A0Q8JD53-F1
#
_entry.id   AF-A0A0Q8JD53-F1
#
_cell.length_a   1.000
_cell.length_b   1.000
_cell.length_c   1.000
_cell.angle_alpha   90.00
_cell.angle_beta   90.00
_cell.angle_gamma   90.00
#
_symmetry.space_group_name_H-M   'P 1'
#
loop_
_entity.id
_entity.type
_entity.pdbx_description
1 polymer ?
#
loop_
_entity_poly.entity_id
_entity_poly.type
_entity_poly.pdbx_seq_one_letter_code
_entity_poly.pdbx_strand_id
1 'polypeptide(L)'
;MKIEEFWNQAFLAALARLPAEAAKKEADEATQICLHHWIDHRLHWAPIQSILWQEQDITNAPQQRMPGPYPIAPQDHDAGG
;
A
#
# COMPACT_ATOMS: atom_id res chain seq x y z
N MET A 1 -7.69 -10.74 12.62
CA MET A 1 -9.01 -10.75 13.27
C MET A 1 -9.92 -9.81 12.51
N LYS A 2 -11.17 -10.22 12.23
CA LYS A 2 -12.16 -9.30 11.64
C LYS A 2 -12.73 -8.39 12.73
N ILE A 3 -13.08 -7.16 12.37
CA ILE A 3 -13.68 -6.19 13.30
C ILE A 3 -14.97 -6.75 13.93
N GLU A 4 -15.77 -7.48 13.15
CA GLU A 4 -17.00 -8.12 13.62
C GLU A 4 -16.75 -9.19 14.70
N GLU A 5 -15.72 -10.03 14.54
CA GLU A 5 -15.37 -11.06 15.52
C GLU A 5 -14.95 -10.43 16.85
N PHE A 6 -14.16 -9.36 16.78
CA PHE A 6 -13.74 -8.60 17.95
C PHE A 6 -14.93 -7.97 18.67
N TRP A 7 -15.79 -7.29 17.92
CA TRP A 7 -16.97 -6.64 18.46
C TRP A 7 -17.90 -7.64 19.15
N ASN A 8 -18.13 -8.81 18.53
CA ASN A 8 -18.93 -9.87 19.12
C ASN A 8 -18.36 -10.38 20.44
N GLN A 9 -17.04 -10.56 20.54
CA GLN A 9 -16.41 -10.98 21.80
C GLN A 9 -16.49 -9.90 22.87
N ALA A 10 -16.24 -8.64 22.51
CA ALA A 10 -16.39 -7.51 23.43
C ALA A 10 -17.82 -7.38 23.95
N PHE A 11 -18.81 -7.54 23.07
CA PHE A 11 -20.23 -7.51 23.44
C PHE A 11 -20.61 -8.66 24.38
N LEU A 12 -20.20 -9.89 24.08
CA LEU A 12 -20.43 -11.05 24.96
C LEU A 12 -19.78 -10.89 26.33
N ALA A 13 -18.55 -10.35 26.38
CA ALA A 13 -17.86 -10.04 27.63
C ALA A 13 -18.60 -8.96 28.44
N ALA A 14 -19.10 -7.91 27.78
CA ALA A 14 -19.85 -6.84 28.43
C ALA A 14 -21.22 -7.31 28.95
N LEU A 15 -21.90 -8.23 28.23
CA LEU A 15 -23.16 -8.84 28.66
C LEU A 15 -23.05 -9.62 29.98
N ALA A 16 -21.85 -10.06 30.36
CA ALA A 16 -21.64 -10.71 31.66
C ALA A 16 -21.87 -9.78 32.86
N ARG A 17 -21.87 -8.45 32.64
CA ARG A 17 -21.97 -7.43 33.70
C ARG A 17 -22.93 -6.27 33.43
N LEU A 18 -23.35 -6.06 32.19
CA LEU A 18 -24.20 -4.94 31.77
C LEU A 18 -25.46 -5.40 31.02
N PRO A 19 -26.56 -4.63 31.10
CA PRO A 19 -27.72 -4.84 30.23
C PRO A 19 -27.35 -4.59 28.76
N ALA A 20 -28.09 -5.22 27.84
CA ALA A 20 -27.75 -5.27 26.42
C ALA A 20 -27.47 -3.89 25.78
N GLU A 21 -28.24 -2.85 26.11
CA GLU A 21 -28.02 -1.51 25.56
C GLU A 21 -26.68 -0.89 26.01
N ALA A 22 -26.32 -1.07 27.28
CA ALA A 22 -25.05 -0.59 27.82
C ALA A 22 -23.87 -1.44 27.34
N ALA A 23 -24.04 -2.76 27.26
CA ALA A 23 -23.04 -3.67 26.70
C ALA A 23 -22.71 -3.34 25.24
N LYS A 24 -23.71 -2.93 24.45
CA LYS A 24 -23.51 -2.46 23.08
C LYS A 24 -22.61 -1.23 23.03
N LYS A 25 -22.91 -0.20 23.83
CA LYS A 25 -22.12 1.04 23.89
C LYS A 25 -20.67 0.74 24.27
N GLU A 26 -20.45 -0.15 25.23
CA GLU A 26 -19.11 -0.53 25.64
C GLU A 26 -18.33 -1.30 24.55
N ALA A 27 -19.00 -2.22 23.84
CA ALA A 27 -18.38 -2.93 22.73
C ALA A 27 -18.05 -1.99 21.55
N ASP A 28 -18.91 -1.02 21.27
CA ASP A 28 -18.68 0.03 20.27
C ASP A 28 -17.43 0.85 20.64
N GLU A 29 -17.33 1.31 21.90
CA GLU A 29 -16.17 2.06 22.40
C GLU A 29 -14.87 1.22 22.35
N ALA A 30 -14.91 -0.03 22.81
CA ALA A 30 -13.76 -0.93 22.76
C ALA A 30 -13.26 -1.13 21.32
N THR A 31 -14.19 -1.21 20.36
CA THR A 31 -13.86 -1.36 18.94
C THR A 31 -13.21 -0.10 18.37
N GLN A 32 -13.69 1.08 18.75
CA GLN A 32 -13.06 2.35 18.36
C GLN A 32 -11.63 2.46 18.90
N ILE A 33 -11.41 2.09 20.18
CA ILE A 33 -10.08 2.11 20.81
C ILE A 33 -9.13 1.15 20.07
N CYS A 34 -9.59 -0.07 19.78
CA CYS A 34 -8.82 -1.06 19.04
C CYS A 34 -8.42 -0.55 17.64
N LEU A 35 -9.38 0.05 16.92
CA LEU A 35 -9.13 0.62 15.61
C LEU A 35 -8.11 1.76 15.67
N HIS A 36 -8.26 2.68 16.62
CA HIS A 36 -7.33 3.80 16.82
C HIS A 36 -5.91 3.29 17.09
N HIS A 37 -5.78 2.33 18.00
CA HIS A 37 -4.50 1.70 18.32
C HIS A 37 -3.82 1.10 17.09
N TRP A 38 -4.57 0.39 16.24
CA TRP A 38 -4.05 -0.18 15.00
C TRP A 38 -3.69 0.86 13.95
N ILE A 39 -4.47 1.93 13.83
CA ILE A 39 -4.16 3.03 12.90
C ILE A 39 -2.85 3.71 13.30
N ASP A 40 -2.70 4.05 14.58
CA ASP A 40 -1.53 4.75 15.10
C ASP A 40 -0.24 3.94 14.92
N HIS A 41 -0.33 2.63 15.09
CA HIS A 41 0.82 1.75 15.01
C HIS A 41 1.01 1.09 13.64
N ARG A 42 0.16 1.42 12.65
CA ARG A 42 0.24 0.87 11.29
C ARG A 42 1.62 1.10 10.65
N LEU A 43 2.24 2.24 10.91
CA LEU A 43 3.57 2.58 10.39
C LEU A 43 4.70 2.00 11.25
N HIS A 44 4.43 1.65 12.51
CA HIS A 44 5.41 1.09 13.44
C HIS A 44 5.56 -0.44 13.28
N TRP A 45 4.50 -1.11 12.87
CA TRP A 45 4.47 -2.56 12.65
C TRP A 45 4.60 -2.97 11.19
N ALA A 46 4.52 -2.02 10.25
CA ALA A 46 5.02 -2.27 8.92
C ALA A 46 6.54 -2.52 9.04
N PRO A 47 7.08 -3.65 8.57
CA PRO A 47 8.52 -3.73 8.38
C PRO A 47 8.88 -2.51 7.54
N ILE A 48 9.88 -1.75 7.99
CA ILE A 48 10.54 -0.76 7.15
C ILE A 48 10.84 -1.53 5.87
N GLN A 49 10.09 -1.26 4.81
CA GLN A 49 10.44 -1.80 3.51
C GLN A 49 11.78 -1.14 3.24
N SER A 50 12.85 -1.90 3.51
CA SER A 50 14.21 -1.52 3.19
C SER A 50 14.14 -1.05 1.76
N ILE A 51 14.37 0.25 1.59
CA ILE A 51 14.39 0.99 0.35
C ILE A 51 15.05 0.09 -0.70
N LEU A 52 14.26 -0.51 -1.61
CA LEU A 52 14.71 -1.40 -2.69
C LEU A 52 15.57 -0.69 -3.76
N TRP A 53 16.14 0.46 -3.41
CA TRP A 53 16.89 1.34 -4.28
C TRP A 53 18.40 1.31 -3.98
N GLN A 54 18.83 0.61 -2.93
CA GLN A 54 20.23 0.67 -2.47
C GLN A 54 21.17 -0.33 -3.17
N GLU A 55 20.67 -1.21 -4.05
CA GLU A 55 21.51 -2.12 -4.86
C GLU A 55 21.17 -2.09 -6.35
N GLN A 56 21.03 -0.91 -6.94
CA GLN A 56 21.20 -0.77 -8.39
C GLN A 56 22.68 -0.54 -8.65
N ASP A 57 23.45 -1.61 -8.82
CA ASP A 57 24.81 -1.51 -9.36
C ASP A 57 24.72 -0.99 -10.81
N ILE A 58 24.87 0.33 -10.97
CA ILE A 58 24.90 1.03 -12.27
C ILE A 58 26.16 0.70 -13.08
N THR A 59 27.09 -0.08 -12.55
CA THR A 59 28.34 -0.43 -13.24
C THR A 59 28.11 -1.32 -14.46
N ASN A 60 27.03 -2.09 -14.49
CA ASN A 60 26.68 -2.93 -15.65
C ASN A 60 25.23 -2.67 -16.09
N ALA A 61 24.97 -1.48 -16.65
CA ALA A 61 23.83 -1.33 -17.54
C ALA A 61 24.03 -2.30 -18.73
N PRO A 62 23.05 -3.17 -19.08
CA PRO A 62 23.14 -3.93 -20.32
C PRO A 62 23.26 -2.91 -21.45
N GLN A 63 24.37 -2.94 -22.18
CA GLN A 63 24.55 -2.13 -23.37
C GLN A 63 23.30 -2.32 -24.24
N GLN A 64 22.45 -1.30 -24.30
CA GLN A 64 21.45 -1.19 -25.33
C GLN A 64 22.23 -1.21 -26.64
N ARG A 65 22.24 -2.36 -27.32
CA ARG A 65 22.58 -2.41 -28.73
C ARG A 65 21.53 -1.55 -29.42
N MET A 66 21.83 -0.28 -29.63
CA MET A 66 21.11 0.53 -30.60
C MET A 66 21.21 -0.19 -31.95
N PRO A 67 20.11 -0.57 -32.60
CA PRO A 67 20.14 -0.76 -34.03
C PRO A 67 20.19 0.65 -34.65
N GLY A 68 21.36 1.12 -35.05
CA GLY A 68 21.43 2.17 -36.07
C GLY A 68 21.18 1.57 -37.46
N PRO A 69 21.02 2.38 -38.53
CA PRO A 69 20.49 3.75 -38.63
C PRO A 69 19.15 3.75 -39.41
N TYR A 70 18.28 4.72 -39.16
CA TYR A 70 17.11 4.92 -40.03
C TYR A 70 17.57 5.31 -41.46
N PRO A 71 16.95 4.77 -42.53
CA PRO A 71 17.20 5.27 -43.87
C PRO A 71 16.66 6.69 -44.01
N ILE A 72 17.51 7.58 -44.50
CA ILE A 72 17.21 8.97 -44.85
C ILE A 72 16.18 8.91 -45.99
N ALA A 73 14.98 9.45 -45.77
CA ALA A 73 14.03 9.65 -46.86
C ALA A 73 14.64 10.66 -47.86
N PRO A 74 14.60 10.40 -49.18
CA PRO A 74 15.16 11.32 -50.16
C PRO A 74 14.38 12.65 -50.12
N GLN A 75 15.12 13.73 -49.88
CA GLN A 75 14.65 15.10 -50.14
C GLN A 75 14.86 15.37 -51.63
N ASP A 76 13.84 15.14 -52.44
CA ASP A 76 13.81 15.67 -53.81
C ASP A 76 13.36 17.14 -53.74
N HIS A 77 14.35 18.04 -53.76
CA HIS A 77 14.15 19.46 -54.06
C HIS A 77 14.18 19.67 -55.59
N ASP A 78 13.31 20.57 -56.04
CA ASP A 78 12.90 20.95 -57.40
C ASP A 78 13.95 21.14 -58.52
N ALA A 79 13.52 20.75 -59.72
CA ALA A 79 13.57 21.42 -61.05
C ALA A 79 14.89 21.93 -61.71
N GLY A 80 15.07 21.51 -62.99
CA GLY A 80 15.42 22.42 -64.09
C GLY A 80 16.83 22.32 -64.70
N GLY A 81 16.91 21.79 -65.92
CA GLY A 81 18.02 21.91 -66.87
C GLY A 81 17.50 21.72 -68.29
#